data_AF-A0A962MHQ1-F1
#
_entry.id   AF-A0A962MHQ1-F1
#
_cell.length_a   1.000
_cell.length_b   1.000
_cell.length_c   1.000
_cell.angle_alpha   90.00
_cell.angle_beta   90.00
_cell.angle_gamma   90.00
#
_symmetry.space_group_name_H-M   'P 1'
#
loop_
_entity.id
_entity.type
_entity.pdbx_description
1 polymer ?
#
loop_
_entity_poly.entity_id
_entity_poly.type
_entity_poly.pdbx_seq_one_letter_code
_entity_poly.pdbx_strand_id
1 'polypeptide(L)'
;VAMTGGQPLDGQLSVPQITRQLAAEGVSRILVMSDEPEKYTDKSQFAADVSIHHRRELDRIQRELRERDGVSVLIYDQTCAAEKRRRRKRGKLADPPKRAFINELVCEGCGDCSVQSNCLSVEPVETEFGRKRQINQSSCNKDMTCVDGFCPSFVTVHGGQLRKPAALDSGTPFPALPEPPVATLEQTYSILITGIGGTGVVTIGALLGMAAHLEGKGVSVLDMTGLAQKFGAVISHVRIANNPEAIRAPRIPAGEANLLLACDLAVAASFDALAKLNKELSFAVINTHQSMPAEFIRKPDLKYHAFSMERAIVEAVGQDQVDFIEASQLATRLLGDSIAANLFLLGYAYQKGLLPLSAGAIEQAIELNAVAVEFNQQAFLWGRRAAHDLAAVQALVQTTKPVKLSTSLDAVVNRRMDYLTAYQNRAYAERYQALVNKVRQLDGGKELSQAVAHNYFKLLAYKDEYEVARLYTDGTFEAKLKAQFEGDFRLQFHLAPPLFNKPDPKTGKLEKRTYGPWMLSVFKLLARLKGLRGSYFDPFGYSAERKQERALISDYEALLETVLPTLGQHNYRLAVELASLPAQIRGFGHIKAANL
;
A
#
# COMPACT_ATOMS: atom_id res chain seq x y z
N VAL A 1 -14.47 -4.38 20.86
CA VAL A 1 -13.71 -5.63 20.59
C VAL A 1 -12.76 -5.42 19.40
N ALA A 2 -11.53 -5.96 19.45
CA ALA A 2 -10.36 -5.47 18.71
C ALA A 2 -10.17 -5.93 17.24
N MET A 3 -11.07 -6.72 16.68
CA MET A 3 -10.82 -7.37 15.37
C MET A 3 -11.60 -6.74 14.20
N THR A 4 -12.70 -6.03 14.48
CA THR A 4 -13.57 -5.41 13.45
C THR A 4 -13.59 -3.89 13.48
N GLY A 5 -13.09 -3.29 14.58
CA GLY A 5 -13.19 -1.85 14.83
C GLY A 5 -14.62 -1.43 15.17
N GLY A 6 -14.78 -0.37 15.97
CA GLY A 6 -16.07 0.26 16.17
C GLY A 6 -17.09 -0.37 17.12
N GLN A 7 -16.83 -1.54 17.69
CA GLN A 7 -17.68 -2.11 18.74
C GLN A 7 -17.20 -1.65 20.12
N PRO A 8 -18.05 -0.99 20.93
CA PRO A 8 -17.74 -0.75 22.33
C PRO A 8 -17.47 -2.09 23.03
N LEU A 9 -16.71 -2.05 24.11
CA LEU A 9 -16.74 -3.16 25.05
C LEU A 9 -18.08 -3.08 25.78
N ASP A 10 -18.76 -4.22 25.99
CA ASP A 10 -19.93 -4.24 26.85
C ASP A 10 -19.47 -3.94 28.28
N GLY A 11 -19.93 -2.82 28.84
CA GLY A 11 -19.54 -2.31 30.17
C GLY A 11 -18.40 -1.29 30.18
N GLN A 12 -17.93 -0.94 31.39
CA GLN A 12 -16.84 0.01 31.63
C GLN A 12 -15.61 -0.71 32.23
N LEU A 13 -14.80 -1.33 31.36
CA LEU A 13 -13.52 -1.95 31.74
C LEU A 13 -12.38 -1.10 31.18
N SER A 14 -11.81 -0.27 32.05
CA SER A 14 -10.60 0.50 31.78
C SER A 14 -9.34 -0.37 31.97
N VAL A 15 -8.22 0.03 31.35
CA VAL A 15 -6.93 -0.65 31.52
C VAL A 15 -6.53 -0.78 33.00
N PRO A 16 -6.66 0.27 33.85
CA PRO A 16 -6.42 0.13 35.29
C PRO A 16 -7.33 -0.93 35.97
N GLN A 17 -8.62 -0.97 35.64
CA GLN A 17 -9.53 -1.99 36.18
C GLN A 17 -9.11 -3.41 35.78
N ILE A 18 -8.69 -3.60 34.52
CA ILE A 18 -8.17 -4.90 34.05
C ILE A 18 -6.94 -5.31 34.88
N THR A 19 -6.01 -4.38 35.15
CA THR A 19 -4.85 -4.73 36.00
C THR A 19 -5.24 -5.16 37.41
N ARG A 20 -6.24 -4.50 38.02
CA ARG A 20 -6.72 -4.85 39.38
C ARG A 20 -7.41 -6.20 39.39
N GLN A 21 -8.21 -6.50 38.37
CA GLN A 21 -8.84 -7.79 38.21
C GLN A 21 -7.78 -8.90 38.12
N LEU A 22 -6.81 -8.77 37.22
CA LEU A 22 -5.74 -9.76 37.04
C LEU A 22 -4.92 -9.96 38.31
N ALA A 23 -4.63 -8.88 39.04
CA ALA A 23 -3.94 -8.97 40.32
C ALA A 23 -4.77 -9.73 41.37
N ALA A 24 -6.08 -9.49 41.43
CA ALA A 24 -7.00 -10.22 42.31
C ALA A 24 -7.14 -11.71 41.93
N GLU A 25 -6.97 -12.05 40.65
CA GLU A 25 -6.89 -13.42 40.14
C GLU A 25 -5.54 -14.10 40.42
N GLY A 26 -4.58 -13.39 41.02
CA GLY A 26 -3.28 -13.94 41.44
C GLY A 26 -2.16 -13.83 40.40
N VAL A 27 -2.32 -13.02 39.36
CA VAL A 27 -1.25 -12.79 38.37
C VAL A 27 -0.12 -11.99 39.02
N SER A 28 1.07 -12.59 39.10
CA SER A 28 2.22 -12.02 39.81
C SER A 28 2.95 -10.92 39.04
N ARG A 29 2.85 -10.90 37.70
CA ARG A 29 3.55 -9.94 36.85
C ARG A 29 2.62 -9.37 35.78
N ILE A 30 2.23 -8.10 35.97
CA ILE A 30 1.33 -7.38 35.06
C ILE A 30 2.07 -6.17 34.47
N LEU A 31 2.01 -6.02 33.16
CA LEU A 31 2.62 -4.91 32.44
C LEU A 31 1.61 -4.30 31.48
N VAL A 32 1.74 -3.00 31.27
CA VAL A 32 0.95 -2.25 30.30
C VAL A 32 1.88 -1.70 29.24
N MET A 33 1.56 -1.96 27.98
CA MET A 33 2.22 -1.35 26.84
C MET A 33 1.29 -0.34 26.17
N SER A 34 1.83 0.85 25.87
CA SER A 34 1.10 1.92 25.19
C SER A 34 2.00 2.59 24.14
N ASP A 35 1.41 3.15 23.10
CA ASP A 35 2.09 4.08 22.19
C ASP A 35 2.13 5.52 22.72
N GLU A 36 1.40 5.78 23.81
CA GLU A 36 1.34 7.05 24.53
C GLU A 36 1.37 6.73 26.05
N PRO A 37 2.46 6.15 26.59
CA PRO A 37 2.54 5.77 28.01
C PRO A 37 2.37 6.96 28.96
N GLU A 38 2.76 8.16 28.53
CA GLU A 38 2.63 9.42 29.27
C GLU A 38 1.19 9.84 29.56
N LYS A 39 0.19 9.27 28.86
CA LYS A 39 -1.23 9.54 29.17
C LYS A 39 -1.65 9.02 30.54
N TYR A 40 -0.87 8.09 31.11
CA TYR A 40 -1.08 7.55 32.44
C TYR A 40 -0.33 8.37 33.49
N THR A 41 -0.91 9.53 33.81
CA THR A 41 -0.34 10.48 34.78
C THR A 41 -0.50 9.99 36.22
N ASP A 42 -1.63 9.35 36.54
CA ASP A 42 -1.94 8.81 37.86
C ASP A 42 -1.78 7.29 37.89
N LYS A 43 -0.61 6.83 38.35
CA LYS A 43 -0.31 5.40 38.47
C LYS A 43 -1.05 4.71 39.63
N SER A 44 -1.65 5.46 40.56
CA SER A 44 -2.38 4.87 41.71
C SER A 44 -3.67 4.13 41.29
N GLN A 45 -4.15 4.40 40.08
CA GLN A 45 -5.32 3.74 39.51
C GLN A 45 -5.05 2.28 39.16
N PHE A 46 -3.79 1.91 38.92
CA PHE A 46 -3.39 0.55 38.54
C PHE A 46 -3.27 -0.37 39.76
N ALA A 47 -3.17 -1.67 39.52
CA ALA A 47 -2.75 -2.61 40.56
C ALA A 47 -1.31 -2.33 41.03
N ALA A 48 -0.96 -2.84 42.20
CA ALA A 48 0.41 -2.78 42.70
C ALA A 48 1.39 -3.45 41.72
N ASP A 49 2.62 -2.94 41.65
CA ASP A 49 3.73 -3.47 40.85
C ASP A 49 3.52 -3.54 39.32
N VAL A 50 2.49 -2.86 38.79
CA VAL A 50 2.29 -2.69 37.35
C VAL A 50 3.34 -1.72 36.79
N SER A 51 4.00 -2.14 35.71
CA SER A 51 4.91 -1.27 34.96
C SER A 51 4.34 -0.90 33.60
N ILE A 52 4.50 0.37 33.23
CA ILE A 52 3.97 0.95 31.98
C ILE A 52 5.16 1.25 31.07
N HIS A 53 5.16 0.67 29.88
CA HIS A 53 6.25 0.75 28.92
C HIS A 53 5.77 1.29 27.57
N HIS A 54 6.67 1.91 26.82
CA HIS A 54 6.39 2.28 25.45
C HIS A 54 6.39 1.02 24.55
N ARG A 55 5.52 0.95 23.55
CA ARG A 55 5.44 -0.20 22.61
C ARG A 55 6.76 -0.60 21.93
N ARG A 56 7.72 0.33 21.83
CA ARG A 56 9.07 0.10 21.27
C ARG A 56 9.88 -0.91 22.09
N GLU A 57 9.50 -1.12 23.34
CA GLU A 57 10.17 -2.06 24.25
C GLU A 57 9.55 -3.46 24.19
N LEU A 58 8.60 -3.73 23.28
CA LEU A 58 7.84 -4.98 23.25
C LEU A 58 8.73 -6.22 23.17
N ASP A 59 9.72 -6.25 22.28
CA ASP A 59 10.62 -7.41 22.17
C ASP A 59 11.45 -7.62 23.44
N ARG A 60 11.98 -6.54 24.04
CA ARG A 60 12.71 -6.58 25.32
C ARG A 60 11.81 -7.14 26.43
N ILE A 61 10.58 -6.64 26.53
CA ILE A 61 9.61 -7.07 27.54
C ILE A 61 9.19 -8.52 27.31
N GLN A 62 8.91 -8.95 26.08
CA GLN A 62 8.56 -10.34 25.78
C GLN A 62 9.68 -11.32 26.16
N ARG A 63 10.95 -10.93 25.96
CA ARG A 63 12.10 -11.71 26.43
C ARG A 63 12.18 -11.73 27.95
N GLU A 64 12.00 -10.59 28.63
CA GLU A 64 11.97 -10.54 30.10
C GLU A 64 10.87 -11.44 30.68
N LEU A 65 9.68 -11.44 30.08
CA LEU A 65 8.54 -12.25 30.55
C LEU A 65 8.72 -13.74 30.28
N ARG A 66 9.46 -14.11 29.23
CA ARG A 66 9.77 -15.51 28.92
C ARG A 66 10.61 -16.19 30.01
N GLU A 67 11.54 -15.44 30.60
CA GLU A 67 12.48 -15.96 31.61
C GLU A 67 11.88 -15.94 33.04
N ARG A 68 10.64 -15.48 33.22
CA ARG A 68 9.98 -15.42 34.52
C ARG A 68 9.12 -16.65 34.75
N ASP A 69 9.26 -17.23 35.94
CA ASP A 69 8.37 -18.29 36.40
C ASP A 69 6.96 -17.76 36.74
N GLY A 70 5.96 -18.60 36.51
CA GLY A 70 4.55 -18.32 36.79
C GLY A 70 3.81 -17.62 35.64
N VAL A 71 2.62 -17.10 35.95
CA VAL A 71 1.77 -16.43 34.95
C VAL A 71 2.11 -14.94 34.91
N SER A 72 2.49 -14.46 33.72
CA SER A 72 2.62 -13.04 33.43
C SER A 72 1.57 -12.59 32.42
N VAL A 73 1.10 -11.35 32.56
CA VAL A 73 0.14 -10.74 31.64
C VAL A 73 0.66 -9.42 31.11
N LEU A 74 0.62 -9.29 29.78
CA LEU A 74 0.95 -8.07 29.07
C LEU A 74 -0.33 -7.49 28.48
N ILE A 75 -0.77 -6.35 29.01
CA ILE A 75 -1.92 -5.61 28.51
C ILE A 75 -1.42 -4.63 27.45
N TYR A 76 -1.93 -4.77 26.23
CA TYR A 76 -1.54 -3.91 25.11
C TYR A 76 -2.64 -2.86 24.87
N ASP A 77 -2.42 -1.65 25.36
CA ASP A 77 -3.34 -0.53 25.21
C ASP A 77 -2.98 0.32 23.99
N GLN A 78 -3.54 -0.05 22.85
CA GLN A 78 -3.42 0.72 21.64
C GLN A 78 -4.72 0.67 20.83
N THR A 79 -5.20 1.84 20.41
CA THR A 79 -6.33 1.88 19.48
C THR A 79 -5.88 1.31 18.12
N CYS A 80 -6.65 0.37 17.58
CA CYS A 80 -6.33 -0.24 16.29
C CYS A 80 -6.30 0.81 15.16
N ALA A 81 -5.50 0.57 14.13
CA ALA A 81 -5.28 1.55 13.06
C ALA A 81 -6.56 1.96 12.32
N ALA A 82 -7.46 1.00 12.06
CA ALA A 82 -8.73 1.25 11.38
C ALA A 82 -9.63 2.19 12.21
N GLU A 83 -9.70 1.96 13.53
CA GLU A 83 -10.47 2.80 14.44
C GLU A 83 -9.82 4.18 14.63
N LYS A 84 -8.48 4.29 14.74
CA LYS A 84 -7.79 5.59 14.75
C LYS A 84 -8.14 6.41 13.50
N ARG A 85 -8.10 5.78 12.33
CA ARG A 85 -8.46 6.43 11.05
C ARG A 85 -9.93 6.87 11.04
N ARG A 86 -10.85 5.99 11.47
CA ARG A 86 -12.29 6.28 11.57
C ARG A 86 -12.56 7.46 12.51
N ARG A 87 -11.94 7.48 13.69
CA ARG A 87 -12.08 8.57 14.66
C ARG A 87 -11.55 9.89 14.13
N ARG A 88 -10.38 9.90 13.47
CA ARG A 88 -9.83 11.10 12.83
C ARG A 88 -10.73 11.66 11.73
N LYS A 89 -11.23 10.80 10.83
CA LYS A 89 -12.20 11.21 9.80
C LYS A 89 -13.50 11.80 10.41
N ARG A 90 -13.89 11.36 11.61
CA ARG A 90 -15.06 11.86 12.35
C ARG A 90 -14.74 13.01 13.31
N GLY A 91 -13.52 13.54 13.33
CA GLY A 91 -13.11 14.59 14.26
C GLY A 91 -13.05 14.17 15.74
N LYS A 92 -13.13 12.86 16.05
CA LYS A 92 -13.11 12.30 17.41
C LYS A 92 -11.70 11.99 17.94
N LEU A 93 -10.67 12.20 17.13
CA LEU A 93 -9.28 12.01 17.50
C LEU A 93 -8.45 13.03 16.73
N ALA A 94 -7.44 13.62 17.39
CA ALA A 94 -6.53 14.57 16.74
C ALA A 94 -5.88 13.93 15.50
N ASP A 95 -5.89 14.67 14.39
CA ASP A 95 -5.23 14.26 13.15
C ASP A 95 -3.87 14.96 13.03
N PRO A 96 -2.74 14.22 13.13
CA PRO A 96 -1.43 14.83 13.05
C PRO A 96 -1.22 15.53 11.69
N PRO A 97 -0.73 16.78 11.67
CA PRO A 97 -0.42 17.49 10.43
C PRO A 97 0.93 17.04 9.87
N LYS A 98 1.16 15.73 9.79
CA LYS A 98 2.36 15.12 9.24
C LYS A 98 2.02 13.89 8.41
N ARG A 99 2.74 13.69 7.32
CA ARG A 99 2.58 12.56 6.39
C ARG A 99 3.93 11.99 5.99
N ALA A 100 4.02 10.67 5.92
CA ALA A 100 5.19 9.99 5.37
C ALA A 100 5.12 10.02 3.84
N PHE A 101 6.24 10.29 3.19
CA PHE A 101 6.43 10.25 1.75
C PHE A 101 7.71 9.47 1.43
N ILE A 102 7.71 8.72 0.32
CA ILE A 102 8.86 7.93 -0.12
C ILE A 102 9.33 8.46 -1.48
N ASN A 103 10.60 8.86 -1.57
CA ASN A 103 11.23 9.08 -2.86
C ASN A 103 11.55 7.71 -3.51
N GLU A 104 10.71 7.30 -4.45
CA GLU A 104 10.82 6.01 -5.17
C GLU A 104 12.18 5.80 -5.84
N LEU A 105 12.81 6.86 -6.35
CA LEU A 105 14.13 6.77 -6.97
C LEU A 105 15.22 6.44 -5.96
N VAL A 106 15.06 6.87 -4.69
CA VAL A 106 15.98 6.53 -3.59
C VAL A 106 15.63 5.17 -2.97
N CYS A 107 14.35 4.76 -2.99
CA CYS A 107 13.92 3.48 -2.43
C CYS A 107 14.61 2.27 -3.13
N GLU A 108 15.03 1.27 -2.35
CA GLU A 108 15.61 0.01 -2.87
C GLU A 108 14.62 -1.17 -2.84
N GLY A 109 13.37 -0.94 -2.40
CA GLY A 109 12.36 -2.00 -2.38
C GLY A 109 12.67 -3.16 -1.40
N CYS A 110 13.53 -2.94 -0.40
CA CYS A 110 13.95 -3.98 0.55
C CYS A 110 12.83 -4.44 1.51
N GLY A 111 11.80 -3.62 1.72
CA GLY A 111 10.69 -3.96 2.61
C GLY A 111 10.95 -3.78 4.11
N ASP A 112 12.11 -3.29 4.53
CA ASP A 112 12.39 -3.07 5.96
C ASP A 112 11.37 -2.12 6.62
N CYS A 113 10.92 -1.08 5.92
CA CYS A 113 9.82 -0.22 6.39
C CYS A 113 8.51 -0.99 6.65
N SER A 114 8.21 -2.04 5.89
CA SER A 114 7.07 -2.93 6.11
C SER A 114 7.32 -3.85 7.31
N VAL A 115 8.54 -4.39 7.46
CA VAL A 115 8.94 -5.20 8.62
C VAL A 115 8.79 -4.42 9.92
N GLN A 116 9.29 -3.17 9.97
CA GLN A 116 9.21 -2.34 11.17
C GLN A 116 7.76 -1.95 11.52
N SER A 117 6.91 -1.70 10.51
CA SER A 117 5.59 -1.10 10.73
C SER A 117 4.41 -2.06 10.67
N ASN A 118 4.59 -3.26 10.09
CA ASN A 118 3.51 -4.18 9.74
C ASN A 118 2.34 -3.46 9.04
N CYS A 119 2.67 -2.49 8.15
CA CYS A 119 1.72 -1.54 7.59
C CYS A 119 1.46 -1.81 6.11
N LEU A 120 0.17 -2.00 5.78
CA LEU A 120 -0.29 -2.22 4.40
C LEU A 120 -0.54 -0.93 3.62
N SER A 121 -0.43 0.24 4.26
CA SER A 121 -0.36 1.51 3.54
C SER A 121 1.02 1.77 2.93
N VAL A 122 2.00 0.89 3.18
CA VAL A 122 3.27 0.86 2.44
C VAL A 122 3.09 -0.10 1.27
N GLU A 123 2.73 0.45 0.11
CA GLU A 123 2.34 -0.31 -1.08
C GLU A 123 3.52 -0.45 -2.05
N PRO A 124 3.53 -1.49 -2.90
CA PRO A 124 4.46 -1.55 -4.01
C PRO A 124 4.11 -0.50 -5.06
N VAL A 125 5.13 -0.03 -5.78
CA VAL A 125 4.94 0.73 -7.01
C VAL A 125 5.95 0.27 -8.04
N GLU A 126 5.50 -0.07 -9.23
CA GLU A 126 6.38 -0.48 -10.33
C GLU A 126 7.00 0.75 -10.98
N THR A 127 8.32 0.72 -11.17
CA THR A 127 9.08 1.82 -11.76
C THR A 127 10.05 1.29 -12.82
N GLU A 128 10.62 2.19 -13.63
CA GLU A 128 11.67 1.84 -14.60
C GLU A 128 12.88 1.14 -13.94
N PHE A 129 13.13 1.40 -12.66
CA PHE A 129 14.26 0.86 -11.90
C PHE A 129 13.86 -0.28 -10.96
N GLY A 130 12.78 -0.98 -11.32
CA GLY A 130 12.21 -2.10 -10.59
C GLY A 130 11.17 -1.67 -9.55
N ARG A 131 10.66 -2.66 -8.81
CA ARG A 131 9.63 -2.48 -7.79
C ARG A 131 10.13 -1.68 -6.59
N LYS A 132 9.41 -0.61 -6.24
CA LYS A 132 9.71 0.29 -5.11
C LYS A 132 8.58 0.26 -4.08
N ARG A 133 8.58 1.24 -3.18
CA ARG A 133 7.57 1.45 -2.16
C ARG A 133 7.00 2.85 -2.26
N GLN A 134 5.71 2.98 -2.02
CA GLN A 134 5.01 4.24 -1.88
C GLN A 134 4.11 4.22 -0.64
N ILE A 135 3.71 5.39 -0.17
CA ILE A 135 2.73 5.50 0.93
C ILE A 135 1.36 5.82 0.32
N ASN A 136 0.39 4.95 0.56
CA ASN A 136 -1.00 5.23 0.28
C ASN A 136 -1.51 6.28 1.28
N GLN A 137 -1.66 7.52 0.80
CA GLN A 137 -2.05 8.65 1.64
C GLN A 137 -3.52 8.61 2.11
N SER A 138 -4.37 7.85 1.43
CA SER A 138 -5.77 7.59 1.78
C SER A 138 -5.91 6.64 2.95
N SER A 139 -5.15 5.54 2.92
CA SER A 139 -5.24 4.49 3.93
C SER A 139 -4.31 4.69 5.12
N CYS A 140 -3.29 5.55 4.99
CA CYS A 140 -2.29 5.82 6.02
C CYS A 140 -2.91 6.32 7.33
N ASN A 141 -2.59 5.60 8.42
CA ASN A 141 -3.01 5.96 9.78
C ASN A 141 -2.05 6.93 10.48
N LYS A 142 -1.04 7.48 9.79
CA LYS A 142 -0.05 8.43 10.33
C LYS A 142 0.63 7.98 11.64
N ASP A 143 0.82 6.67 11.81
CA ASP A 143 1.54 6.09 12.96
C ASP A 143 3.06 6.28 12.85
N MET A 144 3.56 6.51 11.63
CA MET A 144 4.95 6.85 11.31
C MET A 144 6.00 5.76 11.60
N THR A 145 5.66 4.61 12.17
CA THR A 145 6.62 3.52 12.42
C THR A 145 7.32 3.02 11.14
N CYS A 146 6.72 3.19 9.96
CA CYS A 146 7.40 2.85 8.69
C CYS A 146 8.66 3.70 8.45
N VAL A 147 8.73 4.88 9.04
CA VAL A 147 9.90 5.77 9.01
C VAL A 147 11.03 5.22 9.86
N ASP A 148 10.79 4.30 10.81
CA ASP A 148 11.86 3.71 11.62
C ASP A 148 12.71 2.71 10.79
N GLY A 149 12.22 2.25 9.62
CA GLY A 149 13.00 1.41 8.70
C GLY A 149 14.26 2.12 8.19
N PHE A 150 15.38 1.41 8.09
CA PHE A 150 16.69 1.93 7.73
C PHE A 150 16.81 2.25 6.23
N CYS A 151 16.16 3.34 5.84
CA CYS A 151 16.09 3.81 4.46
C CYS A 151 16.09 5.34 4.41
N PRO A 152 16.98 5.97 3.60
CA PRO A 152 17.03 7.42 3.43
C PRO A 152 15.93 7.95 2.51
N SER A 153 15.13 7.08 1.86
CA SER A 153 14.07 7.51 0.94
C SER A 153 12.89 8.20 1.61
N PHE A 154 12.73 8.01 2.92
CA PHE A 154 11.61 8.57 3.68
C PHE A 154 11.81 10.06 3.95
N VAL A 155 10.75 10.82 3.66
CA VAL A 155 10.61 12.22 4.03
C VAL A 155 9.30 12.35 4.80
N THR A 156 9.31 13.11 5.89
CA THR A 156 8.08 13.53 6.56
C THR A 156 7.71 14.93 6.10
N VAL A 157 6.51 15.05 5.55
CA VAL A 157 5.89 16.31 5.15
C VAL A 157 5.09 16.81 6.35
N HIS A 158 5.48 17.94 6.92
CA HIS A 158 4.78 18.63 8.01
C HIS A 158 3.94 19.77 7.44
N GLY A 159 2.69 19.88 7.86
CA GLY A 159 1.72 20.80 7.25
C GLY A 159 1.28 20.33 5.86
N GLY A 160 0.81 21.28 5.06
CA GLY A 160 0.22 21.04 3.75
C GLY A 160 -1.05 20.19 3.79
N GLN A 161 -1.69 20.07 2.63
CA GLN A 161 -2.81 19.16 2.42
C GLN A 161 -2.53 18.29 1.20
N LEU A 162 -3.24 17.17 1.09
CA LEU A 162 -3.23 16.40 -0.15
C LEU A 162 -3.88 17.26 -1.22
N ARG A 163 -3.22 17.38 -2.37
CA ARG A 163 -3.75 18.14 -3.50
C ARG A 163 -5.08 17.54 -3.93
N LYS A 164 -6.12 18.37 -3.94
CA LYS A 164 -7.41 17.97 -4.50
C LYS A 164 -7.30 17.90 -6.03
N PRO A 165 -7.85 16.86 -6.69
CA PRO A 165 -7.81 16.82 -8.14
C PRO A 165 -8.63 17.94 -8.78
N ALA A 166 -8.13 18.51 -9.87
CA ALA A 166 -8.80 19.57 -10.62
C ALA A 166 -10.16 19.13 -11.22
N ALA A 167 -10.41 17.83 -11.33
CA ALA A 167 -11.71 17.29 -11.77
C ALA A 167 -12.87 17.67 -10.82
N LEU A 168 -12.58 18.08 -9.58
CA LEU A 168 -13.59 18.64 -8.66
C LEU A 168 -14.01 20.07 -9.00
N ASP A 169 -13.16 20.86 -9.68
CA ASP A 169 -13.49 22.23 -10.11
C ASP A 169 -14.37 22.26 -11.37
N SER A 170 -14.77 21.09 -11.86
CA SER A 170 -15.30 20.96 -13.19
C SER A 170 -16.82 21.11 -13.18
N GLY A 171 -17.28 22.36 -13.36
CA GLY A 171 -18.54 22.67 -14.04
C GLY A 171 -18.57 22.16 -15.50
N THR A 172 -17.89 21.05 -15.79
CA THR A 172 -17.88 20.35 -17.06
C THR A 172 -19.26 19.74 -17.27
N PRO A 173 -20.01 20.17 -18.28
CA PRO A 173 -21.33 19.63 -18.53
C PRO A 173 -21.19 18.16 -18.96
N PHE A 174 -21.56 17.25 -18.06
CA PHE A 174 -21.90 15.89 -18.46
C PHE A 174 -23.32 15.88 -19.02
N PRO A 175 -23.60 15.07 -20.06
CA PRO A 175 -24.98 14.79 -20.46
C PRO A 175 -25.81 14.37 -19.24
N ALA A 176 -27.09 14.71 -19.26
CA ALA A 176 -28.02 14.21 -18.25
C ALA A 176 -27.98 12.67 -18.25
N LEU A 177 -27.79 12.08 -17.07
CA LEU A 177 -27.72 10.63 -16.96
C LEU A 177 -29.12 10.03 -17.17
N PRO A 178 -29.29 9.06 -18.09
CA PRO A 178 -30.55 8.34 -18.20
C PRO A 178 -30.77 7.51 -16.92
N GLU A 179 -32.02 7.43 -16.48
CA GLU A 179 -32.35 6.57 -15.35
C GLU A 179 -32.46 5.11 -15.82
N PRO A 180 -31.71 4.17 -15.23
CA PRO A 180 -31.72 2.77 -15.66
C PRO A 180 -33.00 2.06 -15.17
N PRO A 181 -33.42 0.97 -15.84
CA PRO A 181 -34.42 0.08 -15.26
C PRO A 181 -33.87 -0.56 -13.98
N VAL A 182 -34.72 -0.66 -12.96
CA VAL A 182 -34.39 -1.27 -11.67
C VAL A 182 -34.49 -2.80 -11.80
N ALA A 183 -33.58 -3.54 -11.17
CA ALA A 183 -33.63 -5.00 -11.18
C ALA A 183 -34.93 -5.52 -10.54
N THR A 184 -35.52 -6.57 -11.10
CA THR A 184 -36.80 -7.12 -10.64
C THR A 184 -36.64 -7.85 -9.29
N LEU A 185 -37.69 -7.78 -8.46
CA LEU A 185 -37.78 -8.45 -7.15
C LEU A 185 -38.83 -9.56 -7.15
N GLU A 186 -38.98 -10.29 -8.26
CA GLU A 186 -39.87 -11.46 -8.31
C GLU A 186 -39.43 -12.54 -7.31
N GLN A 187 -38.13 -12.62 -7.07
CA GLN A 187 -37.49 -13.44 -6.05
C GLN A 187 -36.57 -12.57 -5.19
N THR A 188 -36.04 -13.14 -4.10
CA THR A 188 -35.07 -12.43 -3.27
C THR A 188 -33.81 -12.14 -4.07
N TYR A 189 -33.45 -10.86 -4.20
CA TYR A 189 -32.25 -10.41 -4.89
C TYR A 189 -31.07 -10.38 -3.91
N SER A 190 -30.03 -11.13 -4.24
CA SER A 190 -28.86 -11.35 -3.40
C SER A 190 -27.64 -10.63 -3.96
N ILE A 191 -27.10 -9.69 -3.19
CA ILE A 191 -25.91 -8.91 -3.52
C ILE A 191 -24.77 -9.37 -2.60
N LEU A 192 -23.70 -9.88 -3.20
CA LEU A 192 -22.47 -10.22 -2.52
C LEU A 192 -21.47 -9.09 -2.67
N ILE A 193 -21.05 -8.49 -1.56
CA ILE A 193 -20.03 -7.43 -1.56
C ILE A 193 -18.75 -8.01 -1.00
N THR A 194 -17.67 -7.93 -1.77
CA THR A 194 -16.36 -8.44 -1.34
C THR A 194 -15.35 -7.31 -1.24
N GLY A 195 -14.47 -7.38 -0.25
CA GLY A 195 -13.40 -6.41 -0.14
C GLY A 195 -12.55 -6.59 1.10
N ILE A 196 -11.66 -5.62 1.30
CA ILE A 196 -10.71 -5.64 2.40
C ILE A 196 -11.32 -4.95 3.64
N GLY A 197 -11.09 -5.54 4.81
CA GLY A 197 -11.52 -4.97 6.08
C GLY A 197 -11.06 -3.52 6.28
N GLY A 198 -12.01 -2.64 6.60
CA GLY A 198 -11.75 -1.23 6.78
C GLY A 198 -11.66 -0.41 5.49
N THR A 199 -12.08 -0.91 4.32
CA THR A 199 -12.20 -0.07 3.11
C THR A 199 -13.61 0.48 2.86
N GLY A 200 -14.62 0.00 3.60
CA GLY A 200 -16.01 0.48 3.48
C GLY A 200 -17.01 -0.58 3.01
N VAL A 201 -16.61 -1.85 2.88
CA VAL A 201 -17.50 -2.97 2.47
C VAL A 201 -18.77 -3.05 3.31
N VAL A 202 -18.64 -3.08 4.64
CA VAL A 202 -19.76 -3.08 5.60
C VAL A 202 -20.63 -1.83 5.45
N THR A 203 -20.03 -0.69 5.09
CA THR A 203 -20.76 0.56 4.88
C THR A 203 -21.66 0.46 3.65
N ILE A 204 -21.21 -0.15 2.55
CA ILE A 204 -22.07 -0.38 1.38
C ILE A 204 -23.26 -1.27 1.74
N GLY A 205 -23.01 -2.37 2.49
CA GLY A 205 -24.08 -3.25 2.96
C GLY A 205 -25.12 -2.51 3.80
N ALA A 206 -24.68 -1.66 4.74
CA ALA A 206 -25.56 -0.83 5.55
C ALA A 206 -26.34 0.21 4.74
N LEU A 207 -25.73 0.84 3.72
CA LEU A 207 -26.40 1.80 2.84
C LEU A 207 -27.49 1.12 2.01
N LEU A 208 -27.21 -0.05 1.42
CA LEU A 208 -28.21 -0.85 0.72
C LEU A 208 -29.34 -1.29 1.66
N GLY A 209 -28.99 -1.67 2.89
CA GLY A 209 -29.94 -1.99 3.95
C GLY A 209 -30.91 -0.84 4.24
N MET A 210 -30.38 0.36 4.48
CA MET A 210 -31.19 1.54 4.75
C MET A 210 -32.00 1.97 3.53
N ALA A 211 -31.42 1.94 2.33
CA ALA A 211 -32.14 2.27 1.09
C ALA A 211 -33.33 1.32 0.84
N ALA A 212 -33.14 0.01 1.04
CA ALA A 212 -34.23 -0.96 0.97
C ALA A 212 -35.32 -0.71 2.02
N HIS A 213 -34.92 -0.35 3.25
CA HIS A 213 -35.84 -0.01 4.32
C HIS A 213 -36.68 1.25 4.00
N LEU A 214 -36.05 2.29 3.45
CA LEU A 214 -36.74 3.52 3.02
C LEU A 214 -37.79 3.25 1.94
N GLU A 215 -37.58 2.24 1.09
CA GLU A 215 -38.53 1.80 0.07
C GLU A 215 -39.57 0.79 0.57
N GLY A 216 -39.58 0.48 1.87
CA GLY A 216 -40.53 -0.48 2.48
C GLY A 216 -40.26 -1.95 2.10
N LYS A 217 -39.07 -2.27 1.60
CA LYS A 217 -38.68 -3.62 1.18
C LYS A 217 -38.16 -4.46 2.36
N GLY A 218 -38.25 -5.77 2.22
CA GLY A 218 -37.56 -6.71 3.11
C GLY A 218 -36.06 -6.68 2.87
N VAL A 219 -35.26 -6.62 3.93
CA VAL A 219 -33.79 -6.63 3.81
C VAL A 219 -33.11 -7.41 4.94
N SER A 220 -32.04 -8.12 4.59
CA SER A 220 -31.12 -8.74 5.55
C SER A 220 -29.69 -8.45 5.13
N VAL A 221 -28.87 -8.03 6.09
CA VAL A 221 -27.44 -7.77 5.90
C VAL A 221 -26.66 -8.64 6.88
N LEU A 222 -25.74 -9.45 6.37
CA LEU A 222 -24.84 -10.28 7.15
C LEU A 222 -23.39 -10.03 6.73
N ASP A 223 -22.62 -9.44 7.63
CA ASP A 223 -21.19 -9.18 7.42
C ASP A 223 -20.33 -10.28 8.01
N MET A 224 -19.56 -10.95 7.16
CA MET A 224 -18.51 -11.88 7.55
C MET A 224 -17.16 -11.18 7.47
N THR A 225 -16.50 -11.04 8.63
CA THR A 225 -15.18 -10.43 8.73
C THR A 225 -14.15 -11.50 9.08
N GLY A 226 -13.09 -11.62 8.28
CA GLY A 226 -12.01 -12.55 8.57
C GLY A 226 -11.28 -12.19 9.87
N LEU A 227 -10.73 -13.18 10.56
CA LEU A 227 -9.98 -13.04 11.83
C LEU A 227 -8.62 -12.32 11.69
N ALA A 228 -8.30 -11.74 10.54
CA ALA A 228 -7.00 -11.10 10.34
C ALA A 228 -6.93 -9.73 11.03
N GLN A 229 -5.83 -9.48 11.77
CA GLN A 229 -5.59 -8.26 12.55
C GLN A 229 -5.63 -6.95 11.74
N LYS A 230 -5.63 -7.02 10.40
CA LYS A 230 -5.79 -5.90 9.47
C LYS A 230 -5.92 -6.42 8.03
N PHE A 231 -6.75 -5.77 7.20
CA PHE A 231 -6.92 -6.10 5.78
C PHE A 231 -7.35 -7.56 5.50
N GLY A 232 -8.08 -8.16 6.45
CA GLY A 232 -8.72 -9.45 6.21
C GLY A 232 -9.78 -9.36 5.12
N ALA A 233 -10.04 -10.48 4.46
CA ALA A 233 -11.20 -10.62 3.61
C ALA A 233 -12.48 -10.30 4.40
N VAL A 234 -13.29 -9.42 3.84
CA VAL A 234 -14.63 -9.10 4.33
C VAL A 234 -15.61 -9.38 3.20
N ILE A 235 -16.65 -10.12 3.55
CA ILE A 235 -17.73 -10.50 2.65
C ILE A 235 -19.04 -10.05 3.31
N SER A 236 -19.78 -9.17 2.64
CA SER A 236 -21.12 -8.75 3.08
C SER A 236 -22.15 -9.43 2.20
N HIS A 237 -23.10 -10.11 2.84
CA HIS A 237 -24.26 -10.73 2.20
C HIS A 237 -25.45 -9.79 2.39
N VAL A 238 -25.95 -9.21 1.31
CA VAL A 238 -27.15 -8.37 1.32
C VAL A 238 -28.24 -9.10 0.55
N ARG A 239 -29.40 -9.28 1.17
CA ARG A 239 -30.59 -9.88 0.53
C ARG A 239 -31.74 -8.89 0.59
N ILE A 240 -32.36 -8.62 -0.54
CA ILE A 240 -33.48 -7.69 -0.68
C ILE A 240 -34.66 -8.43 -1.31
N ALA A 241 -35.86 -8.24 -0.77
CA ALA A 241 -37.10 -8.80 -1.30
C ALA A 241 -38.24 -7.80 -1.17
N ASN A 242 -39.35 -8.00 -1.88
CA ASN A 242 -40.53 -7.13 -1.73
C ASN A 242 -41.09 -7.13 -0.31
N ASN A 243 -40.93 -8.23 0.43
CA ASN A 243 -41.48 -8.44 1.77
C ASN A 243 -40.41 -9.06 2.68
N PRO A 244 -40.31 -8.68 3.96
CA PRO A 244 -39.34 -9.27 4.89
C PRO A 244 -39.44 -10.80 5.01
N GLU A 245 -40.66 -11.35 5.01
CA GLU A 245 -40.94 -12.79 5.16
C GLU A 245 -40.38 -13.65 4.02
N ALA A 246 -40.10 -13.06 2.85
CA ALA A 246 -39.50 -13.77 1.73
C ALA A 246 -38.01 -14.13 2.00
N ILE A 247 -37.36 -13.46 2.95
CA ILE A 247 -35.96 -13.71 3.29
C ILE A 247 -35.88 -14.80 4.37
N ARG A 248 -35.63 -16.04 3.95
CA ARG A 248 -35.58 -17.20 4.86
C ARG A 248 -34.23 -17.41 5.53
N ALA A 249 -33.15 -16.88 4.96
CA ALA A 249 -31.80 -17.02 5.49
C ALA A 249 -30.98 -15.76 5.19
N PRO A 250 -30.19 -15.25 6.15
CA PRO A 250 -29.40 -14.04 5.95
C PRO A 250 -28.17 -14.27 5.07
N ARG A 251 -27.59 -15.48 5.10
CA ARG A 251 -26.44 -15.85 4.25
C ARG A 251 -26.93 -16.23 2.85
N ILE A 252 -26.20 -15.81 1.82
CA ILE A 252 -26.48 -16.21 0.43
C ILE A 252 -26.08 -17.69 0.26
N PRO A 253 -26.98 -18.57 -0.22
CA PRO A 253 -26.66 -19.94 -0.60
C PRO A 253 -25.65 -20.03 -1.76
N ALA A 254 -25.18 -21.24 -2.03
CA ALA A 254 -24.29 -21.45 -3.17
C ALA A 254 -25.03 -21.17 -4.49
N GLY A 255 -24.38 -20.48 -5.43
CA GLY A 255 -24.94 -20.15 -6.74
C GLY A 255 -26.15 -19.20 -6.77
N GLU A 256 -26.50 -18.55 -5.66
CA GLU A 256 -27.69 -17.68 -5.56
C GLU A 256 -27.39 -16.17 -5.55
N ALA A 257 -26.13 -15.73 -5.75
CA ALA A 257 -25.85 -14.30 -5.85
C ALA A 257 -26.28 -13.76 -7.21
N ASN A 258 -27.11 -12.71 -7.24
CA ASN A 258 -27.46 -11.99 -8.46
C ASN A 258 -26.36 -11.01 -8.87
N LEU A 259 -25.75 -10.35 -7.89
CA LEU A 259 -24.71 -9.35 -8.12
C LEU A 259 -23.50 -9.61 -7.20
N LEU A 260 -22.32 -9.69 -7.80
CA LEU A 260 -21.05 -9.54 -7.11
C LEU A 260 -20.54 -8.11 -7.26
N LEU A 261 -20.57 -7.34 -6.18
CA LEU A 261 -19.92 -6.03 -6.10
C LEU A 261 -18.55 -6.20 -5.45
N ALA A 262 -17.50 -6.37 -6.26
CA ALA A 262 -16.16 -6.65 -5.76
C ALA A 262 -15.33 -5.38 -5.63
N CYS A 263 -15.18 -4.92 -4.40
CA CYS A 263 -14.28 -3.82 -4.04
C CYS A 263 -12.80 -4.26 -3.99
N ASP A 264 -12.53 -5.58 -3.95
CA ASP A 264 -11.19 -6.15 -4.03
C ASP A 264 -11.17 -7.45 -4.85
N LEU A 265 -10.27 -7.54 -5.83
CA LEU A 265 -10.18 -8.67 -6.75
C LEU A 265 -9.76 -9.98 -6.05
N ALA A 266 -8.84 -9.92 -5.09
CA ALA A 266 -8.34 -11.13 -4.41
C ALA A 266 -9.41 -11.76 -3.51
N VAL A 267 -10.20 -10.93 -2.82
CA VAL A 267 -11.34 -11.43 -2.03
C VAL A 267 -12.45 -11.97 -2.92
N ALA A 268 -12.73 -11.32 -4.07
CA ALA A 268 -13.71 -11.80 -5.04
C ALA A 268 -13.36 -13.17 -5.65
N ALA A 269 -12.06 -13.43 -5.87
CA ALA A 269 -11.58 -14.72 -6.37
C ALA A 269 -11.39 -15.78 -5.26
N SER A 270 -11.79 -15.50 -4.02
CA SER A 270 -11.75 -16.48 -2.94
C SER A 270 -12.81 -17.58 -3.15
N PHE A 271 -12.53 -18.77 -2.62
CA PHE A 271 -13.47 -19.90 -2.68
C PHE A 271 -14.86 -19.54 -2.15
N ASP A 272 -14.93 -18.86 -1.01
CA ASP A 272 -16.20 -18.47 -0.39
C ASP A 272 -17.03 -17.53 -1.25
N ALA A 273 -16.39 -16.63 -2.02
CA ALA A 273 -17.07 -15.70 -2.91
C ALA A 273 -17.50 -16.41 -4.20
N LEU A 274 -16.59 -17.12 -4.86
CA LEU A 274 -16.86 -17.85 -6.10
C LEU A 274 -17.97 -18.89 -5.93
N ALA A 275 -18.05 -19.56 -4.77
CA ALA A 275 -19.10 -20.54 -4.47
C ALA A 275 -20.52 -19.95 -4.45
N LYS A 276 -20.69 -18.63 -4.41
CA LYS A 276 -22.00 -17.95 -4.45
C LYS A 276 -22.46 -17.58 -5.85
N LEU A 277 -21.59 -17.72 -6.84
CA LEU A 277 -21.82 -17.26 -8.20
C LEU A 277 -22.35 -18.39 -9.08
N ASN A 278 -23.13 -18.02 -10.08
CA ASN A 278 -23.70 -18.91 -11.09
C ASN A 278 -23.75 -18.19 -12.44
N LYS A 279 -23.30 -18.86 -13.52
CA LYS A 279 -23.30 -18.35 -14.90
C LYS A 279 -24.67 -17.96 -15.45
N GLU A 280 -25.75 -18.51 -14.93
CA GLU A 280 -27.11 -18.25 -15.40
C GLU A 280 -27.75 -17.03 -14.72
N LEU A 281 -27.19 -16.60 -13.58
CA LEU A 281 -27.83 -15.63 -12.67
C LEU A 281 -26.96 -14.42 -12.33
N SER A 282 -25.66 -14.64 -12.13
CA SER A 282 -24.77 -13.70 -11.49
C SER A 282 -24.14 -12.73 -12.47
N PHE A 283 -24.21 -11.43 -12.16
CA PHE A 283 -23.38 -10.41 -12.78
C PHE A 283 -22.28 -9.95 -11.80
N ALA A 284 -21.10 -9.62 -12.31
CA ALA A 284 -19.99 -9.14 -11.50
C ALA A 284 -19.51 -7.74 -11.92
N VAL A 285 -19.37 -6.83 -10.95
CA VAL A 285 -18.72 -5.53 -11.14
C VAL A 285 -17.48 -5.50 -10.26
N ILE A 286 -16.30 -5.48 -10.88
CA ILE A 286 -15.02 -5.76 -10.22
C ILE A 286 -14.08 -4.56 -10.29
N ASN A 287 -13.58 -4.14 -9.13
CA ASN A 287 -12.43 -3.25 -9.05
C ASN A 287 -11.13 -4.01 -9.34
N THR A 288 -10.44 -3.66 -10.42
CA THR A 288 -9.18 -4.32 -10.84
C THR A 288 -7.94 -3.82 -10.09
N HIS A 289 -8.11 -2.86 -9.19
CA HIS A 289 -7.01 -2.34 -8.40
C HIS A 289 -6.29 -3.45 -7.61
N GLN A 290 -4.96 -3.51 -7.73
CA GLN A 290 -4.15 -4.57 -7.14
C GLN A 290 -3.74 -4.21 -5.71
N SER A 291 -4.56 -4.62 -4.74
CA SER A 291 -4.23 -4.50 -3.32
C SER A 291 -3.37 -5.68 -2.87
N MET A 292 -2.13 -5.44 -2.46
CA MET A 292 -1.28 -6.52 -1.98
C MET A 292 -1.82 -7.12 -0.67
N PRO A 293 -1.86 -8.46 -0.53
CA PRO A 293 -2.31 -9.11 0.69
C PRO A 293 -1.27 -8.94 1.83
N ALA A 294 -1.68 -9.25 3.06
CA ALA A 294 -0.84 -9.13 4.26
C ALA A 294 0.52 -9.84 4.15
N GLU A 295 0.59 -10.94 3.39
CA GLU A 295 1.81 -11.70 3.16
C GLU A 295 2.93 -10.87 2.51
N PHE A 296 2.59 -9.84 1.73
CA PHE A 296 3.55 -8.92 1.10
C PHE A 296 4.48 -8.22 2.10
N ILE A 297 4.04 -8.01 3.34
CA ILE A 297 4.86 -7.41 4.39
C ILE A 297 6.13 -8.24 4.64
N ARG A 298 6.01 -9.57 4.54
CA ARG A 298 7.11 -10.52 4.75
C ARG A 298 7.76 -10.96 3.44
N LYS A 299 7.06 -10.81 2.31
CA LYS A 299 7.51 -11.20 0.96
C LYS A 299 7.53 -9.99 0.01
N PRO A 300 8.63 -9.22 -0.03
CA PRO A 300 8.73 -8.01 -0.84
C PRO A 300 8.46 -8.20 -2.34
N ASP A 301 8.77 -9.39 -2.85
CA ASP A 301 8.66 -9.81 -4.25
C ASP A 301 7.38 -10.60 -4.56
N LEU A 302 6.42 -10.64 -3.64
CA LEU A 302 5.14 -11.32 -3.86
C LEU A 302 4.50 -10.82 -5.15
N LYS A 303 4.22 -11.74 -6.08
CA LYS A 303 3.55 -11.43 -7.35
C LYS A 303 2.04 -11.45 -7.13
N TYR A 304 1.36 -10.46 -7.71
CA TYR A 304 -0.09 -10.39 -7.68
C TYR A 304 -0.64 -11.00 -8.97
N HIS A 305 -1.27 -12.16 -8.88
CA HIS A 305 -1.70 -12.95 -10.04
C HIS A 305 -3.09 -12.51 -10.57
N ALA A 306 -3.25 -11.22 -10.89
CA ALA A 306 -4.52 -10.61 -11.31
C ALA A 306 -5.23 -11.42 -12.40
N PHE A 307 -4.53 -11.75 -13.49
CA PHE A 307 -5.09 -12.48 -14.63
C PHE A 307 -5.73 -13.82 -14.24
N SER A 308 -5.11 -14.58 -13.34
CA SER A 308 -5.67 -15.86 -12.89
C SER A 308 -6.93 -15.68 -12.06
N MET A 309 -7.01 -14.61 -11.26
CA MET A 309 -8.16 -14.28 -10.44
C MET A 309 -9.33 -13.76 -11.28
N GLU A 310 -9.03 -12.88 -12.25
CA GLU A 310 -10.00 -12.40 -13.24
C GLU A 310 -10.59 -13.57 -14.03
N ARG A 311 -9.74 -14.51 -14.49
CA ARG A 311 -10.19 -15.70 -15.21
C ARG A 311 -11.11 -16.58 -14.35
N ALA A 312 -10.78 -16.80 -13.08
CA ALA A 312 -11.63 -17.58 -12.17
C ALA A 312 -13.01 -16.93 -11.97
N ILE A 313 -13.09 -15.59 -11.91
CA ILE A 313 -14.35 -14.86 -11.82
C ILE A 313 -15.14 -15.00 -13.12
N VAL A 314 -14.50 -14.79 -14.27
CA VAL A 314 -15.12 -15.00 -15.60
C VAL A 314 -15.66 -16.42 -15.74
N GLU A 315 -14.92 -17.43 -15.27
CA GLU A 315 -15.35 -18.82 -15.26
C GLU A 315 -16.57 -19.06 -14.34
N ALA A 316 -16.78 -18.25 -13.32
CA ALA A 316 -17.89 -18.39 -12.37
C ALA A 316 -19.17 -17.67 -12.80
N VAL A 317 -19.07 -16.52 -13.48
CA VAL A 317 -20.24 -15.69 -13.89
C VAL A 317 -20.53 -15.71 -15.41
N GLY A 318 -19.54 -16.06 -16.23
CA GLY A 318 -19.62 -15.98 -17.69
C GLY A 318 -18.97 -14.72 -18.25
N GLN A 319 -18.49 -14.81 -19.51
CA GLN A 319 -17.68 -13.77 -20.14
C GLN A 319 -18.42 -12.44 -20.35
N ASP A 320 -19.73 -12.49 -20.62
CA ASP A 320 -20.56 -11.31 -20.88
C ASP A 320 -21.24 -10.76 -19.61
N GLN A 321 -21.01 -11.39 -18.45
CA GLN A 321 -21.62 -11.01 -17.17
C GLN A 321 -20.61 -10.44 -16.17
N VAL A 322 -19.56 -9.79 -16.67
CA VAL A 322 -18.53 -9.18 -15.84
C VAL A 322 -18.01 -7.86 -16.40
N ASP A 323 -17.98 -6.84 -15.57
CA ASP A 323 -17.35 -5.56 -15.85
C ASP A 323 -16.10 -5.39 -14.96
N PHE A 324 -14.94 -5.20 -15.59
CA PHE A 324 -13.66 -4.95 -14.92
C PHE A 324 -13.28 -3.47 -15.04
N ILE A 325 -13.16 -2.77 -13.91
CA ILE A 325 -12.93 -1.31 -13.87
C ILE A 325 -11.85 -0.98 -12.85
N GLU A 326 -10.91 -0.08 -13.20
CA GLU A 326 -9.97 0.49 -12.22
C GLU A 326 -10.68 1.60 -11.43
N ALA A 327 -11.55 1.22 -10.50
CA ALA A 327 -12.37 2.14 -9.73
C ALA A 327 -11.55 2.94 -8.71
N SER A 328 -10.48 2.36 -8.13
CA SER A 328 -9.66 3.03 -7.12
C SER A 328 -8.85 4.21 -7.66
N GLN A 329 -8.25 4.07 -8.84
CA GLN A 329 -7.52 5.10 -9.56
C GLN A 329 -8.48 6.17 -10.07
N LEU A 330 -9.63 5.79 -10.64
CA LEU A 330 -10.65 6.76 -11.05
C LEU A 330 -11.13 7.57 -9.86
N ALA A 331 -11.53 6.92 -8.77
CA ALA A 331 -11.97 7.59 -7.55
C ALA A 331 -10.87 8.49 -6.95
N THR A 332 -9.62 8.04 -6.91
CA THR A 332 -8.50 8.87 -6.42
C THR A 332 -8.26 10.09 -7.29
N ARG A 333 -8.32 9.95 -8.62
CA ARG A 333 -8.09 11.07 -9.55
C ARG A 333 -9.29 12.00 -9.69
N LEU A 334 -10.50 11.55 -9.39
CA LEU A 334 -11.69 12.39 -9.41
C LEU A 334 -11.91 13.08 -8.06
N LEU A 335 -11.74 12.36 -6.96
CA LEU A 335 -12.21 12.77 -5.64
C LEU A 335 -11.07 12.91 -4.60
N GLY A 336 -9.84 12.56 -4.97
CA GLY A 336 -8.65 12.71 -4.13
C GLY A 336 -8.45 11.60 -3.09
N ASP A 337 -9.38 10.64 -2.99
CA ASP A 337 -9.31 9.56 -2.00
C ASP A 337 -9.83 8.23 -2.59
N SER A 338 -8.98 7.20 -2.61
CA SER A 338 -9.33 5.83 -3.05
C SER A 338 -10.47 5.18 -2.27
N ILE A 339 -10.81 5.68 -1.07
CA ILE A 339 -11.96 5.18 -0.28
C ILE A 339 -13.30 5.40 -1.01
N ALA A 340 -13.38 6.37 -1.92
CA ALA A 340 -14.58 6.55 -2.76
C ALA A 340 -14.83 5.39 -3.73
N ALA A 341 -13.86 4.50 -3.99
CA ALA A 341 -13.96 3.42 -4.97
C ALA A 341 -15.18 2.51 -4.73
N ASN A 342 -15.50 2.21 -3.47
CA ASN A 342 -16.61 1.30 -3.15
C ASN A 342 -17.97 1.92 -3.50
N LEU A 343 -18.17 3.22 -3.21
CA LEU A 343 -19.40 3.92 -3.61
C LEU A 343 -19.44 4.20 -5.12
N PHE A 344 -18.28 4.44 -5.73
CA PHE A 344 -18.15 4.53 -7.17
C PHE A 344 -18.59 3.23 -7.86
N LEU A 345 -18.14 2.07 -7.38
CA LEU A 345 -18.61 0.78 -7.88
C LEU A 345 -20.12 0.60 -7.67
N LEU A 346 -20.66 1.01 -6.53
CA LEU A 346 -22.10 0.96 -6.26
C LEU A 346 -22.88 1.80 -7.29
N GLY A 347 -22.42 3.02 -7.59
CA GLY A 347 -23.01 3.87 -8.62
C GLY A 347 -22.88 3.31 -10.02
N TYR A 348 -21.76 2.66 -10.32
CA TYR A 348 -21.56 1.95 -11.58
C TYR A 348 -22.58 0.81 -11.74
N ALA A 349 -22.71 -0.05 -10.72
CA ALA A 349 -23.67 -1.15 -10.71
C ALA A 349 -25.12 -0.66 -10.80
N TYR A 350 -25.45 0.44 -10.10
CA TYR A 350 -26.75 1.11 -10.20
C TYR A 350 -27.08 1.47 -11.65
N GLN A 351 -26.19 2.21 -12.31
CA GLN A 351 -26.42 2.72 -13.66
C GLN A 351 -26.50 1.61 -14.72
N LYS A 352 -25.93 0.43 -14.44
CA LYS A 352 -26.08 -0.78 -15.26
C LYS A 352 -27.42 -1.50 -15.05
N GLY A 353 -28.28 -1.02 -14.13
CA GLY A 353 -29.57 -1.64 -13.81
C GLY A 353 -29.46 -2.89 -12.93
N LEU A 354 -28.34 -3.07 -12.22
CA LEU A 354 -28.03 -4.28 -11.45
C LEU A 354 -28.50 -4.20 -9.97
N LEU A 355 -29.20 -3.14 -9.59
CA LEU A 355 -29.67 -2.97 -8.21
C LEU A 355 -31.20 -2.88 -8.18
N PRO A 356 -31.86 -3.54 -7.21
CA PRO A 356 -33.30 -3.51 -7.06
C PRO A 356 -33.74 -2.35 -6.16
N LEU A 357 -33.13 -1.18 -6.29
CA LEU A 357 -33.35 0.03 -5.47
C LEU A 357 -33.32 1.26 -6.38
N SER A 358 -33.88 2.38 -5.94
CA SER A 358 -33.78 3.68 -6.60
C SER A 358 -32.54 4.47 -6.18
N ALA A 359 -32.07 5.37 -7.05
CA ALA A 359 -31.00 6.30 -6.74
C ALA A 359 -31.35 7.18 -5.55
N GLY A 360 -32.59 7.68 -5.50
CA GLY A 360 -33.07 8.54 -4.41
C GLY A 360 -32.98 7.86 -3.04
N ALA A 361 -33.33 6.58 -2.93
CA ALA A 361 -33.20 5.84 -1.67
C ALA A 361 -31.74 5.63 -1.26
N ILE A 362 -30.84 5.37 -2.22
CA ILE A 362 -29.40 5.23 -1.97
C ILE A 362 -28.80 6.57 -1.52
N GLU A 363 -29.15 7.67 -2.19
CA GLU A 363 -28.69 9.02 -1.86
C GLU A 363 -29.19 9.46 -0.48
N GLN A 364 -30.46 9.18 -0.16
CA GLN A 364 -31.02 9.45 1.17
C GLN A 364 -30.36 8.57 2.26
N ALA A 365 -30.03 7.31 1.97
CA ALA A 365 -29.27 6.47 2.89
C ALA A 365 -27.87 7.03 3.16
N ILE A 366 -27.22 7.63 2.16
CA ILE A 366 -25.92 8.32 2.32
C ILE A 366 -26.07 9.53 3.24
N GLU A 367 -27.13 10.32 3.09
CA GLU A 367 -27.45 11.47 3.94
C GLU A 367 -27.66 11.06 5.39
N LEU A 368 -28.48 10.03 5.63
CA LEU A 368 -28.78 9.51 6.96
C LEU A 368 -27.55 8.93 7.67
N ASN A 369 -26.59 8.38 6.93
CA ASN A 369 -25.32 7.93 7.50
C ASN A 369 -24.44 9.09 8.01
N ALA A 370 -24.71 10.33 7.59
CA ALA A 370 -24.15 11.58 8.13
C ALA A 370 -22.62 11.66 8.18
N VAL A 371 -21.93 10.94 7.28
CA VAL A 371 -20.47 10.96 7.16
C VAL A 371 -20.08 11.35 5.75
N ALA A 372 -19.43 12.50 5.59
CA ALA A 372 -18.90 13.00 4.32
C ALA A 372 -19.93 12.88 3.17
N VAL A 373 -21.16 13.36 3.41
CA VAL A 373 -22.34 13.14 2.56
C VAL A 373 -22.07 13.56 1.11
N GLU A 374 -21.64 14.80 0.89
CA GLU A 374 -21.36 15.34 -0.44
C GLU A 374 -20.30 14.50 -1.17
N PHE A 375 -19.20 14.16 -0.51
CA PHE A 375 -18.14 13.31 -1.07
C PHE A 375 -18.66 11.94 -1.52
N ASN A 376 -19.53 11.33 -0.71
CA ASN A 376 -20.11 10.03 -1.00
C ASN A 376 -21.14 10.10 -2.15
N GLN A 377 -21.99 11.13 -2.16
CA GLN A 377 -22.91 11.38 -3.29
C GLN A 377 -22.14 11.62 -4.60
N GLN A 378 -21.04 12.38 -4.56
CA GLN A 378 -20.17 12.55 -5.72
C GLN A 378 -19.52 11.24 -6.17
N ALA A 379 -19.08 10.39 -5.23
CA ALA A 379 -18.55 9.06 -5.56
C ALA A 379 -19.57 8.19 -6.30
N PHE A 380 -20.80 8.13 -5.78
CA PHE A 380 -21.91 7.43 -6.43
C PHE A 380 -22.21 7.99 -7.83
N LEU A 381 -22.32 9.32 -7.96
CA LEU A 381 -22.58 9.99 -9.23
C LEU A 381 -21.49 9.71 -10.28
N TRP A 382 -20.21 9.78 -9.90
CA TRP A 382 -19.11 9.49 -10.81
C TRP A 382 -19.08 8.02 -11.24
N GLY A 383 -19.47 7.12 -10.34
CA GLY A 383 -19.71 5.71 -10.67
C GLY A 383 -20.75 5.55 -11.77
N ARG A 384 -21.90 6.24 -11.61
CA ARG A 384 -22.96 6.26 -12.63
C ARG A 384 -22.45 6.82 -13.97
N ARG A 385 -21.74 7.95 -13.94
CA ARG A 385 -21.14 8.53 -15.16
C ARG A 385 -20.20 7.57 -15.87
N ALA A 386 -19.39 6.82 -15.13
CA ALA A 386 -18.45 5.87 -15.70
C ALA A 386 -19.14 4.64 -16.32
N ALA A 387 -20.30 4.22 -15.80
CA ALA A 387 -21.11 3.17 -16.42
C ALA A 387 -21.80 3.64 -17.70
N HIS A 388 -22.15 4.92 -17.80
CA HIS A 388 -22.75 5.51 -18.99
C HIS A 388 -21.70 5.81 -20.08
N ASP A 389 -20.59 6.45 -19.71
CA ASP A 389 -19.49 6.79 -20.62
C ASP A 389 -18.14 6.75 -19.88
N LEU A 390 -17.53 5.57 -19.85
CA LEU A 390 -16.23 5.36 -19.22
C LEU A 390 -15.11 6.15 -19.92
N ALA A 391 -15.18 6.31 -21.24
CA ALA A 391 -14.15 6.97 -22.03
C ALA A 391 -14.09 8.47 -21.71
N ALA A 392 -15.24 9.13 -21.59
CA ALA A 392 -15.32 10.53 -21.16
C ALA A 392 -14.79 10.74 -19.74
N VAL A 393 -15.15 9.85 -18.79
CA VAL A 393 -14.62 9.93 -17.42
C VAL A 393 -13.11 9.72 -17.40
N GLN A 394 -12.58 8.76 -18.17
CA GLN A 394 -11.14 8.54 -18.29
C GLN A 394 -10.41 9.74 -18.88
N ALA A 395 -10.98 10.39 -19.91
CA ALA A 395 -10.39 11.57 -20.54
C ALA A 395 -10.16 12.73 -19.55
N LEU A 396 -11.07 12.92 -18.58
CA LEU A 396 -10.96 13.98 -17.56
C LEU A 396 -9.82 13.76 -16.57
N VAL A 397 -9.48 12.51 -16.30
CA VAL A 397 -8.44 12.15 -15.32
C VAL A 397 -7.09 11.82 -15.95
N GLN A 398 -7.00 11.78 -17.28
CA GLN A 398 -5.77 11.53 -18.03
C GLN A 398 -4.89 12.79 -18.11
N THR A 399 -4.55 13.39 -16.96
CA THR A 399 -3.64 14.54 -16.89
C THR A 399 -2.18 14.14 -16.62
N THR A 400 -1.94 12.89 -16.23
CA THR A 400 -0.60 12.34 -15.99
C THR A 400 -0.33 11.15 -16.91
N LYS A 401 0.67 11.28 -17.79
CA LYS A 401 1.13 10.16 -18.62
C LYS A 401 1.51 9.00 -17.69
N PRO A 402 0.97 7.78 -17.87
CA PRO A 402 1.44 6.63 -17.11
C PRO A 402 2.96 6.51 -17.30
N VAL A 403 3.67 6.11 -16.24
CA VAL A 403 5.11 5.84 -16.31
C VAL A 403 5.30 4.74 -17.35
N LYS A 404 5.72 5.12 -18.56
CA LYS A 404 5.91 4.19 -19.66
C LYS A 404 7.17 3.37 -19.37
N LEU A 405 7.01 2.19 -18.81
CA LEU A 405 8.10 1.23 -18.60
C LEU A 405 8.75 0.90 -19.95
N SER A 406 10.07 0.70 -19.94
CA SER A 406 10.79 0.26 -21.14
C SER A 406 10.30 -1.11 -21.57
N THR A 407 9.83 -1.24 -22.81
CA THR A 407 9.31 -2.49 -23.37
C THR A 407 10.32 -3.25 -24.24
N SER A 408 11.48 -2.65 -24.53
CA SER A 408 12.55 -3.24 -25.33
C SER A 408 13.91 -3.08 -24.66
N LEU A 409 14.85 -3.98 -24.98
CA LEU A 409 16.22 -3.90 -24.50
C LEU A 409 16.89 -2.57 -24.87
N ASP A 410 16.65 -2.06 -26.08
CA ASP A 410 17.23 -0.79 -26.53
C ASP A 410 16.70 0.40 -25.70
N ALA A 411 15.40 0.41 -25.37
CA ALA A 411 14.83 1.43 -24.47
C ALA A 411 15.43 1.33 -23.06
N VAL A 412 15.57 0.12 -22.52
CA VAL A 412 16.21 -0.18 -21.24
C VAL A 412 17.64 0.35 -21.20
N VAL A 413 18.43 0.06 -22.24
CA VAL A 413 19.84 0.47 -22.36
C VAL A 413 19.96 1.98 -22.49
N ASN A 414 19.20 2.61 -23.38
CA ASN A 414 19.28 4.07 -23.61
C ASN A 414 18.94 4.86 -22.34
N ARG A 415 17.87 4.50 -21.62
CA ARG A 415 17.53 5.16 -20.36
C ARG A 415 18.61 5.01 -19.29
N ARG A 416 19.23 3.82 -19.20
CA ARG A 416 20.33 3.56 -18.25
C ARG A 416 21.60 4.29 -18.64
N MET A 417 21.87 4.48 -19.93
CA MET A 417 22.96 5.32 -20.42
C MET A 417 22.80 6.77 -19.98
N ASP A 418 21.61 7.33 -20.16
CA ASP A 418 21.29 8.71 -19.72
C ASP A 418 21.45 8.83 -18.19
N TYR A 419 20.92 7.85 -17.46
CA TYR A 419 21.04 7.79 -16.00
C TYR A 419 22.49 7.73 -15.55
N LEU A 420 23.30 6.82 -16.10
CA LEU A 420 24.70 6.64 -15.70
C LEU A 420 25.58 7.84 -16.09
N THR A 421 25.23 8.53 -17.18
CA THR A 421 25.86 9.79 -17.57
C THR A 421 25.58 10.89 -16.54
N ALA A 422 24.33 11.00 -16.08
CA ALA A 422 23.97 11.93 -15.01
C ALA A 422 24.58 11.51 -13.65
N TYR A 423 24.62 10.22 -13.36
CA TYR A 423 25.20 9.63 -12.16
C TYR A 423 26.68 9.97 -12.02
N GLN A 424 27.49 9.66 -13.05
CA GLN A 424 28.94 9.91 -13.04
C GLN A 424 29.34 10.74 -14.26
N ASN A 425 29.46 10.12 -15.43
CA ASN A 425 29.85 10.73 -16.70
C ASN A 425 29.60 9.78 -17.89
N ARG A 426 29.86 10.26 -19.11
CA ARG A 426 29.64 9.51 -20.35
C ARG A 426 30.47 8.22 -20.44
N ALA A 427 31.74 8.26 -20.06
CA ALA A 427 32.62 7.09 -20.10
C ALA A 427 32.12 5.95 -19.18
N TYR A 428 31.57 6.30 -18.01
CA TYR A 428 30.97 5.33 -17.09
C TYR A 428 29.72 4.67 -17.66
N ALA A 429 28.90 5.43 -18.41
CA ALA A 429 27.78 4.87 -19.16
C ALA A 429 28.25 3.95 -20.30
N GLU A 430 29.29 4.34 -21.04
CA GLU A 430 29.84 3.51 -22.13
C GLU A 430 30.39 2.17 -21.64
N ARG A 431 31.00 2.13 -20.44
CA ARG A 431 31.37 0.87 -19.76
C ARG A 431 30.17 -0.06 -19.60
N TYR A 432 29.04 0.47 -19.14
CA TYR A 432 27.78 -0.29 -19.04
C TYR A 432 27.34 -0.87 -20.39
N GLN A 433 27.27 -0.03 -21.41
CA GLN A 433 26.79 -0.44 -22.73
C GLN A 433 27.73 -1.45 -23.39
N ALA A 434 29.04 -1.33 -23.20
CA ALA A 434 30.02 -2.28 -23.73
C ALA A 434 29.75 -3.72 -23.23
N LEU A 435 29.52 -3.90 -21.92
CA LEU A 435 29.24 -5.22 -21.36
C LEU A 435 27.90 -5.77 -21.83
N VAL A 436 26.85 -4.95 -21.87
CA VAL A 436 25.53 -5.38 -22.38
C VAL A 436 25.62 -5.79 -23.85
N ASN A 437 26.36 -5.04 -24.67
CA ASN A 437 26.55 -5.36 -26.09
C ASN A 437 27.33 -6.66 -26.29
N LYS A 438 28.36 -6.92 -25.47
CA LYS A 438 29.10 -8.20 -25.48
C LYS A 438 28.16 -9.39 -25.25
N VAL A 439 27.27 -9.28 -24.26
CA VAL A 439 26.27 -10.32 -23.96
C VAL A 439 25.22 -10.43 -25.07
N ARG A 440 24.77 -9.30 -25.61
CA ARG A 440 23.80 -9.24 -26.71
C ARG A 440 24.29 -9.96 -27.97
N GLN A 441 25.59 -9.89 -28.28
CA GLN A 441 26.17 -10.62 -29.41
C GLN A 441 26.07 -12.14 -29.27
N LEU A 442 26.10 -12.66 -28.04
CA LEU A 442 26.05 -14.10 -27.77
C LEU A 442 24.62 -14.63 -27.67
N ASP A 443 23.71 -13.85 -27.08
CA ASP A 443 22.33 -14.28 -26.78
C ASP A 443 21.28 -13.63 -27.69
N GLY A 444 21.69 -12.78 -28.64
CA GLY A 444 20.78 -12.08 -29.54
C GLY A 444 19.82 -11.11 -28.83
N GLY A 445 20.13 -10.68 -27.60
CA GLY A 445 19.28 -9.75 -26.84
C GLY A 445 18.15 -10.39 -26.02
N LYS A 446 18.20 -11.70 -25.76
CA LYS A 446 17.19 -12.42 -24.96
C LYS A 446 17.42 -12.25 -23.44
N GLU A 447 17.02 -13.25 -22.64
CA GLU A 447 16.91 -13.17 -21.19
C GLU A 447 18.23 -12.81 -20.51
N LEU A 448 19.36 -13.36 -20.96
CA LEU A 448 20.67 -13.04 -20.38
C LEU A 448 21.06 -11.59 -20.61
N SER A 449 20.80 -11.07 -21.81
CA SER A 449 21.06 -9.66 -22.12
C SER A 449 20.18 -8.73 -21.27
N GLN A 450 18.92 -9.10 -21.06
CA GLN A 450 18.02 -8.36 -20.18
C GLN A 450 18.48 -8.43 -18.72
N ALA A 451 18.84 -9.60 -18.21
CA ALA A 451 19.35 -9.77 -16.86
C ALA A 451 20.58 -8.90 -16.62
N VAL A 452 21.55 -8.91 -17.55
CA VAL A 452 22.77 -8.10 -17.45
C VAL A 452 22.46 -6.61 -17.54
N ALA A 453 21.59 -6.17 -18.44
CA ALA A 453 21.18 -4.77 -18.55
C ALA A 453 20.55 -4.24 -17.26
N HIS A 454 19.76 -5.05 -16.54
CA HIS A 454 19.14 -4.62 -15.28
C HIS A 454 20.11 -4.66 -14.11
N ASN A 455 20.84 -5.76 -13.94
CA ASN A 455 21.62 -6.03 -12.73
C ASN A 455 22.98 -5.34 -12.74
N TYR A 456 23.63 -5.24 -13.90
CA TYR A 456 24.89 -4.51 -13.99
C TYR A 456 24.67 -3.01 -13.76
N PHE A 457 23.59 -2.45 -14.31
CA PHE A 457 23.19 -1.07 -14.02
C PHE A 457 22.96 -0.85 -12.53
N LYS A 458 22.27 -1.78 -11.84
CA LYS A 458 22.04 -1.69 -10.39
C LYS A 458 23.34 -1.66 -9.59
N LEU A 459 24.34 -2.45 -9.98
CA LEU A 459 25.66 -2.44 -9.36
C LEU A 459 26.42 -1.14 -9.64
N LEU A 460 26.36 -0.63 -10.88
CA LEU A 460 27.04 0.61 -11.25
C LEU A 460 26.42 1.86 -10.62
N ALA A 461 25.10 1.87 -10.45
CA ALA A 461 24.30 2.97 -9.89
C ALA A 461 23.93 2.72 -8.43
N TYR A 462 24.89 2.27 -7.62
CA TYR A 462 24.67 2.13 -6.18
C TYR A 462 24.38 3.50 -5.54
N LYS A 463 23.55 3.51 -4.50
CA LYS A 463 23.02 4.74 -3.90
C LYS A 463 23.93 5.25 -2.79
N ASP A 464 25.01 5.89 -3.21
CA ASP A 464 25.88 6.64 -2.32
C ASP A 464 25.34 8.03 -1.98
N GLU A 465 26.08 8.74 -1.14
CA GLU A 465 25.68 10.04 -0.62
C GLU A 465 25.50 11.07 -1.75
N TYR A 466 26.36 11.02 -2.77
CA TYR A 466 26.26 11.88 -3.96
C TYR A 466 25.00 11.60 -4.77
N GLU A 467 24.68 10.32 -4.98
CA GLU A 467 23.51 9.91 -5.75
C GLU A 467 22.20 10.17 -5.01
N VAL A 468 22.13 9.83 -3.73
CA VAL A 468 20.96 10.17 -2.89
C VAL A 468 20.72 11.68 -2.92
N ALA A 469 21.77 12.48 -2.80
CA ALA A 469 21.69 13.93 -2.91
C ALA A 469 21.14 14.40 -4.26
N ARG A 470 21.66 13.84 -5.37
CA ARG A 470 21.17 14.13 -6.73
C ARG A 470 19.69 13.79 -6.87
N LEU A 471 19.27 12.61 -6.42
CA LEU A 471 17.88 12.15 -6.51
C LEU A 471 16.89 12.96 -5.66
N TYR A 472 17.36 13.74 -4.69
CA TYR A 472 16.54 14.71 -3.97
C TYR A 472 16.52 16.10 -4.61
N THR A 473 17.46 16.40 -5.50
CA THR A 473 17.71 17.76 -6.00
C THR A 473 17.70 17.92 -7.51
N ASP A 474 17.47 16.84 -8.27
CA ASP A 474 17.32 16.83 -9.74
C ASP A 474 15.97 17.37 -10.23
N GLY A 475 15.10 17.78 -9.32
CA GLY A 475 13.77 18.34 -9.58
C GLY A 475 12.66 17.29 -9.67
N THR A 476 12.98 16.01 -9.88
CA THR A 476 11.96 14.95 -9.98
C THR A 476 11.23 14.73 -8.66
N PHE A 477 11.97 14.78 -7.54
CA PHE A 477 11.40 14.70 -6.19
C PHE A 477 10.44 15.86 -5.90
N GLU A 478 10.84 17.09 -6.23
CA GLU A 478 10.00 18.28 -6.02
C GLU A 478 8.73 18.24 -6.87
N ALA A 479 8.83 17.81 -8.13
CA ALA A 479 7.69 17.65 -9.02
C ALA A 479 6.68 16.63 -8.47
N LYS A 480 7.14 15.46 -8.01
CA LYS A 480 6.27 14.44 -7.38
C LYS A 480 5.61 14.96 -6.10
N LEU A 481 6.37 15.68 -5.28
CA LEU A 481 5.86 16.25 -4.05
C LEU A 481 4.76 17.29 -4.31
N LYS A 482 4.98 18.22 -5.25
CA LYS A 482 3.98 19.22 -5.66
C LYS A 482 2.78 18.62 -6.40
N ALA A 483 2.94 17.44 -7.02
CA ALA A 483 1.84 16.72 -7.61
C ALA A 483 0.90 16.11 -6.55
N GLN A 484 1.43 15.72 -5.38
CA GLN A 484 0.66 15.06 -4.33
C GLN A 484 0.20 16.01 -3.20
N PHE A 485 0.96 17.07 -2.93
CA PHE A 485 0.71 18.00 -1.82
C PHE A 485 0.55 19.44 -2.30
N GLU A 486 -0.29 20.19 -1.61
CA GLU A 486 -0.50 21.62 -1.82
C GLU A 486 -0.52 22.39 -0.48
N GLY A 487 -0.48 23.72 -0.60
CA GLY A 487 -0.36 24.62 0.55
C GLY A 487 1.05 24.64 1.14
N ASP A 488 1.19 25.26 2.31
CA ASP A 488 2.47 25.42 2.98
C ASP A 488 2.86 24.15 3.75
N PHE A 489 3.96 23.52 3.33
CA PHE A 489 4.54 22.38 4.03
C PHE A 489 6.06 22.51 4.22
N ARG A 490 6.56 21.83 5.25
CA ARG A 490 7.99 21.72 5.57
C ARG A 490 8.43 20.26 5.52
N LEU A 491 9.64 20.03 5.03
CA LEU A 491 10.20 18.69 4.91
C LEU A 491 11.14 18.36 6.06
N GLN A 492 11.05 17.11 6.52
CA GLN A 492 11.97 16.51 7.47
C GLN A 492 12.54 15.22 6.86
N PHE A 493 13.86 15.15 6.77
CA PHE A 493 14.60 14.01 6.22
C PHE A 493 15.06 13.08 7.32
N HIS A 494 15.14 11.78 7.02
CA HIS A 494 15.51 10.72 7.97
C HIS A 494 16.76 10.01 7.48
N LEU A 495 17.93 10.39 8.01
CA LEU A 495 19.23 9.98 7.47
C LEU A 495 20.13 9.42 8.57
N ALA A 496 21.05 8.54 8.19
CA ALA A 496 22.07 7.97 9.07
C ALA A 496 23.46 8.25 8.47
N PRO A 497 23.94 9.51 8.46
CA PRO A 497 25.20 9.85 7.77
C PRO A 497 26.40 9.16 8.46
N PRO A 498 27.19 8.37 7.71
CA PRO A 498 28.16 7.44 8.30
C PRO A 498 29.28 8.13 9.09
N LEU A 499 29.70 9.33 8.68
CA LEU A 499 30.81 10.06 9.30
C LEU A 499 30.50 10.56 10.73
N PHE A 500 29.23 10.78 11.07
CA PHE A 500 28.83 11.42 12.33
C PHE A 500 27.93 10.54 13.20
N ASN A 501 27.62 9.33 12.72
CA ASN A 501 26.68 8.45 13.37
C ASN A 501 27.42 7.34 14.12
N LYS A 502 27.25 7.31 15.44
CA LYS A 502 27.82 6.26 16.29
C LYS A 502 26.84 5.09 16.32
N PRO A 503 27.30 3.84 16.14
CA PRO A 503 26.47 2.67 16.34
C PRO A 503 25.86 2.65 17.74
N ASP A 504 24.61 2.21 17.84
CA ASP A 504 23.97 1.98 19.13
C ASP A 504 24.75 0.92 19.92
N PRO A 505 25.11 1.17 21.20
CA PRO A 505 25.95 0.27 21.98
C PRO A 505 25.35 -1.12 22.22
N LYS A 506 24.02 -1.26 22.15
CA LYS A 506 23.33 -2.54 22.45
C LYS A 506 23.15 -3.39 21.20
N THR A 507 22.82 -2.76 20.08
CA THR A 507 22.48 -3.42 18.83
C THR A 507 23.62 -3.43 17.82
N GLY A 508 24.62 -2.57 18.00
CA GLY A 508 25.72 -2.36 17.06
C GLY A 508 25.29 -1.71 15.74
N LYS A 509 24.05 -1.22 15.64
CA LYS A 509 23.46 -0.69 14.40
C LYS A 509 23.47 0.84 14.40
N LEU A 510 23.60 1.43 13.22
CA LEU A 510 23.43 2.88 13.05
C LEU A 510 21.95 3.27 13.19
N GLU A 511 21.68 4.38 13.87
CA GLU A 511 20.33 4.91 14.04
C GLU A 511 20.07 6.10 13.11
N LYS A 512 18.84 6.24 12.61
CA LYS A 512 18.49 7.40 11.80
C LYS A 512 18.25 8.63 12.68
N ARG A 513 18.68 9.78 12.18
CA ARG A 513 18.44 11.10 12.78
C ARG A 513 17.58 11.94 11.85
N THR A 514 16.87 12.89 12.43
CA THR A 514 16.00 13.81 11.69
C THR A 514 16.75 15.08 11.31
N TYR A 515 16.62 15.50 10.05
CA TYR A 515 17.19 16.73 9.52
C TYR A 515 16.09 17.61 8.94
N GLY A 516 16.20 18.93 9.13
CA GLY A 516 15.21 19.89 8.64
C GLY A 516 15.34 20.21 7.14
N PRO A 517 14.55 21.17 6.62
CA PRO A 517 14.54 21.54 5.21
C PRO A 517 15.89 22.00 4.65
N TRP A 518 16.77 22.53 5.51
CA TRP A 518 18.12 22.98 5.15
C TRP A 518 18.99 21.88 4.53
N MET A 519 18.65 20.60 4.77
CA MET A 519 19.35 19.46 4.18
C MET A 519 19.30 19.44 2.65
N LEU A 520 18.27 20.04 2.03
CA LEU A 520 18.21 20.18 0.57
C LEU A 520 19.38 21.02 0.02
N SER A 521 19.83 22.04 0.76
CA SER A 521 20.98 22.85 0.36
C SER A 521 22.27 22.05 0.41
N VAL A 522 22.42 21.19 1.44
CA VAL A 522 23.54 20.25 1.52
C VAL A 522 23.51 19.26 0.36
N PHE A 523 22.34 18.68 0.06
CA PHE A 523 22.21 17.79 -1.08
C PHE A 523 22.55 18.47 -2.40
N LYS A 524 22.15 19.74 -2.61
CA LYS A 524 22.51 20.49 -3.83
C LYS A 524 24.02 20.65 -3.98
N LEU A 525 24.73 20.92 -2.89
CA LEU A 525 26.19 21.00 -2.89
C LEU A 525 26.80 19.63 -3.17
N LEU A 526 26.37 18.61 -2.44
CA LEU A 526 26.91 17.26 -2.54
C LEU A 526 26.70 16.66 -3.94
N ALA A 527 25.52 16.85 -4.55
CA ALA A 527 25.24 16.38 -5.90
C ALA A 527 26.21 16.93 -6.97
N ARG A 528 26.74 18.15 -6.77
CA ARG A 528 27.76 18.76 -7.66
C ARG A 528 29.16 18.18 -7.47
N LEU A 529 29.41 17.57 -6.31
CA LEU A 529 30.69 16.95 -5.96
C LEU A 529 30.80 15.49 -6.41
N LYS A 530 29.89 15.00 -7.27
CA LYS A 530 29.90 13.63 -7.80
C LYS A 530 31.24 13.22 -8.44
N GLY A 531 32.03 14.18 -8.94
CA GLY A 531 33.35 13.92 -9.51
C GLY A 531 34.38 13.43 -8.48
N LEU A 532 34.14 13.64 -7.19
CA LEU A 532 34.97 13.10 -6.11
C LEU A 532 34.76 11.59 -5.93
N ARG A 533 33.62 11.02 -6.35
CA ARG A 533 33.27 9.61 -6.15
C ARG A 533 34.39 8.69 -6.62
N GLY A 534 34.86 7.83 -5.73
CA GLY A 534 35.90 6.84 -6.01
C GLY A 534 37.30 7.43 -6.22
N SER A 535 37.49 8.75 -6.08
CA SER A 535 38.80 9.38 -6.07
C SER A 535 39.44 9.31 -4.68
N TYR A 536 40.74 9.65 -4.60
CA TYR A 536 41.43 9.77 -3.31
C TYR A 536 40.80 10.82 -2.37
N PHE A 537 40.13 11.82 -2.94
CA PHE A 537 39.46 12.89 -2.19
C PHE A 537 38.00 12.56 -1.84
N ASP A 538 37.56 11.31 -2.02
CA ASP A 538 36.23 10.84 -1.59
C ASP A 538 36.22 10.53 -0.09
N PRO A 539 35.62 11.36 0.78
CA PRO A 539 35.59 11.07 2.21
C PRO A 539 34.71 9.86 2.55
N PHE A 540 33.73 9.51 1.70
CA PHE A 540 32.81 8.39 1.92
C PHE A 540 33.38 7.08 1.37
N GLY A 541 34.22 7.18 0.33
CA GLY A 541 34.81 6.08 -0.41
C GLY A 541 35.68 5.12 0.41
N TYR A 542 36.17 5.55 1.59
CA TYR A 542 37.00 4.74 2.48
C TYR A 542 36.21 3.76 3.36
N SER A 543 34.90 3.94 3.49
CA SER A 543 34.06 3.04 4.29
C SER A 543 34.02 1.62 3.73
N ALA A 544 33.80 0.64 4.60
CA ALA A 544 33.68 -0.77 4.21
C ALA A 544 32.54 -0.99 3.20
N GLU A 545 31.41 -0.30 3.38
CA GLU A 545 30.25 -0.36 2.46
C GLU A 545 30.63 0.10 1.04
N ARG A 546 31.27 1.28 0.89
CA ARG A 546 31.66 1.78 -0.45
C ARG A 546 32.75 0.93 -1.09
N LYS A 547 33.68 0.36 -0.31
CA LYS A 547 34.68 -0.57 -0.82
C LYS A 547 34.03 -1.85 -1.36
N GLN A 548 33.07 -2.42 -0.62
CA GLN A 548 32.34 -3.61 -1.04
C GLN A 548 31.48 -3.35 -2.29
N GLU A 549 30.80 -2.21 -2.39
CA GLU A 549 30.05 -1.84 -3.60
C GLU A 549 30.92 -1.78 -4.86
N ARG A 550 32.14 -1.25 -4.75
CA ARG A 550 33.09 -1.24 -5.87
C ARG A 550 33.63 -2.63 -6.19
N ALA A 551 33.89 -3.45 -5.17
CA ALA A 551 34.31 -4.84 -5.35
C ALA A 551 33.24 -5.64 -6.12
N LEU A 552 31.96 -5.51 -5.75
CA LEU A 552 30.85 -6.21 -6.42
C LEU A 552 30.76 -5.90 -7.93
N ILE A 553 31.11 -4.68 -8.36
CA ILE A 553 31.17 -4.34 -9.78
C ILE A 553 32.23 -5.20 -10.48
N SER A 554 33.44 -5.27 -9.91
CA SER A 554 34.54 -6.07 -10.44
C SER A 554 34.26 -7.57 -10.37
N ASP A 555 33.68 -8.05 -9.27
CA ASP A 555 33.31 -9.46 -9.10
C ASP A 555 32.26 -9.89 -10.13
N TYR A 556 31.29 -9.02 -10.41
CA TYR A 556 30.25 -9.27 -11.41
C TYR A 556 30.81 -9.29 -12.84
N GLU A 557 31.75 -8.39 -13.15
CA GLU A 557 32.45 -8.39 -14.43
C GLU A 557 33.29 -9.67 -14.61
N ALA A 558 34.06 -10.06 -13.60
CA ALA A 558 34.86 -11.27 -13.60
C ALA A 558 34.00 -12.55 -13.71
N LEU A 559 32.84 -12.57 -13.05
CA LEU A 559 31.86 -13.64 -13.17
C LEU A 559 31.39 -13.78 -14.63
N LEU A 560 30.99 -12.70 -15.28
CA LEU A 560 30.55 -12.74 -16.68
C LEU A 560 31.71 -13.08 -17.63
N GLU A 561 32.93 -12.63 -17.37
CA GLU A 561 34.11 -13.03 -18.14
C GLU A 561 34.38 -14.54 -18.05
N THR A 562 34.05 -15.17 -16.92
CA THR A 562 34.18 -16.62 -16.73
C THR A 562 33.04 -17.39 -17.42
N VAL A 563 31.81 -16.89 -17.33
CA VAL A 563 30.61 -17.59 -17.81
C VAL A 563 30.45 -17.47 -19.33
N LEU A 564 30.63 -16.28 -19.91
CA LEU A 564 30.32 -16.02 -21.32
C LEU A 564 31.10 -16.88 -22.33
N PRO A 565 32.40 -17.21 -22.15
CA PRO A 565 33.13 -18.05 -23.09
C PRO A 565 32.61 -19.49 -23.22
N THR A 566 31.91 -19.99 -22.20
CA THR A 566 31.38 -21.36 -22.16
C THR A 566 29.86 -21.42 -22.36
N LEU A 567 29.24 -20.29 -22.74
CA LEU A 567 27.79 -20.18 -22.86
C LEU A 567 27.25 -21.12 -23.95
N GLY A 568 26.30 -21.96 -23.57
CA GLY A 568 25.58 -22.87 -24.46
C GLY A 568 24.19 -23.18 -23.91
N GLN A 569 23.41 -23.99 -24.64
CA GLN A 569 22.02 -24.28 -24.24
C GLN A 569 21.92 -24.96 -22.85
N HIS A 570 22.90 -25.78 -22.48
CA HIS A 570 22.89 -26.56 -21.24
C HIS A 570 23.15 -25.72 -19.97
N ASN A 571 23.81 -24.56 -20.09
CA ASN A 571 24.14 -23.68 -18.96
C ASN A 571 23.52 -22.27 -19.07
N TYR A 572 22.78 -21.99 -20.16
CA TYR A 572 22.15 -20.69 -20.39
C TYR A 572 21.30 -20.21 -19.22
N ARG A 573 20.43 -21.09 -18.71
CA ARG A 573 19.55 -20.77 -17.57
C ARG A 573 20.36 -20.42 -16.32
N LEU A 574 21.42 -21.18 -16.02
CA LEU A 574 22.30 -20.89 -14.90
C LEU A 574 23.02 -19.55 -15.09
N ALA A 575 23.47 -19.23 -16.31
CA ALA A 575 24.07 -17.94 -16.61
C ALA A 575 23.09 -16.77 -16.36
N VAL A 576 21.81 -16.93 -16.71
CA VAL A 576 20.76 -15.94 -16.42
C VAL A 576 20.55 -15.79 -14.91
N GLU A 577 20.49 -16.90 -14.17
CA GLU A 577 20.34 -16.90 -12.71
C GLU A 577 21.53 -16.21 -12.02
N LEU A 578 22.77 -16.51 -12.44
CA LEU A 578 24.00 -15.87 -11.96
C LEU A 578 24.01 -14.37 -12.26
N ALA A 579 23.69 -13.97 -13.49
CA ALA A 579 23.57 -12.56 -13.87
C ALA A 579 22.45 -11.82 -13.11
N SER A 580 21.50 -12.55 -12.54
CA SER A 580 20.36 -12.01 -11.80
C SER A 580 20.59 -11.88 -10.29
N LEU A 581 21.68 -12.45 -9.75
CA LEU A 581 21.99 -12.39 -8.31
C LEU A 581 21.97 -10.97 -7.73
N PRO A 582 22.50 -9.92 -8.40
CA PRO A 582 22.47 -8.57 -7.85
C PRO A 582 21.07 -8.01 -7.56
N ALA A 583 20.01 -8.58 -8.13
CA ALA A 583 18.63 -8.18 -7.85
C ALA A 583 18.24 -8.38 -6.37
N GLN A 584 18.93 -9.29 -5.67
CA GLN A 584 18.69 -9.60 -4.26
C GLN A 584 19.33 -8.56 -3.33
N ILE A 585 20.38 -7.87 -3.77
CA ILE A 585 21.10 -6.87 -2.97
C ILE A 585 20.24 -5.61 -2.84
N ARG A 586 19.58 -5.42 -1.69
CA ARG A 586 18.66 -4.31 -1.46
C ARG A 586 18.84 -3.68 -0.09
N GLY A 587 18.41 -2.43 0.02
CA GLY A 587 18.42 -1.68 1.27
C GLY A 587 19.70 -0.87 1.46
N PHE A 588 19.94 -0.44 2.69
CA PHE A 588 21.04 0.45 3.07
C PHE A 588 21.69 -0.06 4.36
N GLY A 589 22.98 0.22 4.55
CA GLY A 589 23.71 -0.14 5.77
C GLY A 589 23.51 -1.59 6.17
N HIS A 590 23.07 -1.83 7.41
CA HIS A 590 22.91 -3.19 7.93
C HIS A 590 21.83 -4.03 7.19
N ILE A 591 20.84 -3.39 6.57
CA ILE A 591 19.84 -4.10 5.74
C ILE A 591 20.48 -4.57 4.44
N LYS A 592 21.36 -3.76 3.83
CA LYS A 592 22.10 -4.15 2.64
C LYS A 592 23.10 -5.25 2.95
N ALA A 593 23.84 -5.13 4.06
CA ALA A 593 24.80 -6.12 4.51
C ALA A 593 24.19 -7.51 4.74
N ALA A 594 22.92 -7.59 5.17
CA ALA A 594 22.22 -8.85 5.33
C ALA A 594 21.74 -9.49 4.00
N ASN A 595 21.75 -8.73 2.90
CA ASN A 595 21.34 -9.17 1.55
C ASN A 595 22.53 -9.36 0.59
N LEU A 596 23.75 -9.21 1.10
CA LEU A 596 25.01 -9.46 0.40
C LEU A 596 25.47 -10.87 0.72
#